data_AF-A0AAE5XGG3-F1
#
_entry.id   AF-A0AAE5XGG3-F1
#
_cell.length_a   1.000
_cell.length_b   1.000
_cell.length_c   1.000
_cell.angle_alpha   90.00
_cell.angle_beta   90.00
_cell.angle_gamma   90.00
#
_symmetry.space_group_name_H-M   'P 1'
#
loop_
_entity.id
_entity.type
_entity.pdbx_description
1 polymer ?
#
loop_
_entity_poly.entity_id
_entity_poly.type
_entity_poly.pdbx_seq_one_letter_code
_entity_poly.pdbx_strand_id
1 'polypeptide(L)' 'MNIRNELAPILLQAVSDAIQFNRAIMDGGFLNDSESHFEYLVSLNHLLHYLEEEYKKIEAEVGMPLNLLALESA' A
#
# COMPACT_ATOMS: atom_id res chain seq x y z
N MET A 1 -15.50 7.76 2.14
CA MET A 1 -15.21 7.80 0.69
C MET A 1 -15.85 6.56 0.09
N ASN A 2 -16.61 6.66 -1.00
CA ASN A 2 -17.21 5.48 -1.66
C ASN A 2 -16.41 5.18 -2.93
N ILE A 3 -15.45 4.26 -2.84
CA ILE A 3 -14.68 3.79 -3.98
C ILE A 3 -15.40 2.56 -4.52
N ARG A 4 -15.55 2.48 -5.85
CA ARG A 4 -16.08 1.30 -6.53
C ARG A 4 -15.21 0.08 -6.22
N ASN A 5 -15.81 -1.04 -5.82
CA ASN A 5 -15.09 -2.25 -5.39
C ASN A 5 -14.11 -2.77 -6.45
N GLU A 6 -14.45 -2.60 -7.73
CA GLU A 6 -13.63 -2.99 -8.88
C GLU A 6 -12.30 -2.19 -8.96
N LEU A 7 -12.21 -1.04 -8.29
CA LEU A 7 -11.00 -0.23 -8.23
C LEU A 7 -10.13 -0.55 -6.99
N ALA A 8 -10.63 -1.36 -6.06
CA ALA A 8 -9.91 -1.69 -4.84
C ALA A 8 -8.54 -2.38 -5.11
N PRO A 9 -8.40 -3.33 -6.06
CA PRO A 9 -7.09 -3.90 -6.40
C PRO A 9 -6.04 -2.84 -6.78
N ILE A 10 -6.44 -1.87 -7.61
CA ILE A 10 -5.54 -0.81 -8.08
C ILE A 10 -5.14 0.10 -6.93
N LEU A 11 -6.06 0.37 -6.00
CA LEU A 11 -5.77 1.16 -4.81
C LEU A 11 -4.74 0.49 -3.90
N LEU A 12 -4.90 -0.81 -3.62
CA LEU A 12 -3.93 -1.57 -2.82
C LEU A 12 -2.55 -1.57 -3.49
N GLN A 13 -2.50 -1.81 -4.80
CA GLN A 13 -1.24 -1.81 -5.55
C GLN A 13 -0.57 -0.43 -5.52
N ALA A 14 -1.32 0.65 -5.73
CA ALA A 14 -0.78 2.00 -5.71
C ALA A 14 -0.15 2.37 -4.36
N VAL A 15 -0.74 1.92 -3.24
CA VAL A 15 -0.18 2.13 -1.91
C VAL A 15 1.06 1.26 -1.70
N SER A 16 1.06 0.00 -2.14
CA SER A 16 2.25 -0.88 -2.08
C SER A 16 3.42 -0.31 -2.89
N ASP A 17 3.16 0.17 -4.11
CA ASP A 17 4.17 0.79 -4.98
C ASP A 17 4.76 2.05 -4.32
N ALA A 18 3.93 2.85 -3.64
CA ALA A 18 4.38 4.03 -2.92
C ALA A 18 5.30 3.68 -1.73
N ILE A 19 5.02 2.57 -1.02
CA ILE A 19 5.87 2.05 0.06
C ILE A 19 7.23 1.64 -0.51
N GLN A 20 7.24 0.83 -1.57
CA GLN A 20 8.46 0.36 -2.21
C GLN A 20 9.33 1.51 -2.72
N PHE A 21 8.70 2.50 -3.36
CA PHE A 21 9.40 3.69 -3.84
C PHE A 21 10.05 4.48 -2.69
N ASN A 22 9.32 4.71 -1.60
CA ASN A 22 9.87 5.45 -0.46
C ASN A 22 10.98 4.69 0.26
N ARG A 23 10.89 3.35 0.36
CA ARG A 23 11.99 2.51 0.85
C ARG A 23 13.24 2.65 0.00
N ALA A 24 13.09 2.51 -1.32
CA ALA A 24 14.22 2.63 -2.24
C ALA A 24 14.91 4.00 -2.16
N ILE A 25 14.14 5.08 -1.95
CA ILE A 25 14.70 6.42 -1.72
C ILE A 25 15.49 6.48 -0.40
N MET A 26 14.94 5.92 0.68
CA MET A 26 15.64 5.88 1.98
C MET A 26 16.95 5.10 1.91
N ASP A 27 16.93 3.92 1.28
CA ASP A 27 18.12 3.07 1.13
C ASP A 27 19.17 3.69 0.21
N GLY A 28 18.75 4.54 -0.74
CA GLY A 28 19.63 5.24 -1.67
C GLY A 28 20.55 6.28 -1.02
N GLY A 29 20.32 6.69 0.23
CA GLY A 29 21.24 7.54 1.00
C GLY A 29 21.37 8.99 0.54
N PHE A 30 20.52 9.46 -0.38
CA PHE A 30 20.54 10.84 -0.91
C PHE A 30 19.53 11.78 -0.23
N LEU A 31 18.90 11.36 0.87
CA LEU A 31 17.86 12.15 1.54
C LEU A 31 18.43 13.14 2.55
N ASN A 32 18.14 14.43 2.34
CA ASN A 32 18.34 15.48 3.34
C ASN A 32 17.29 15.43 4.48
N ASP A 33 16.21 14.67 4.31
CA ASP A 33 15.07 14.61 5.24
C ASP A 33 14.58 13.16 5.45
N SER A 34 15.45 12.32 6.02
CA SER A 34 15.15 10.91 6.26
C SER A 34 14.03 10.68 7.28
N GLU A 35 13.81 11.63 8.20
CA GLU A 35 12.78 11.55 9.25
C GLU A 35 11.37 11.68 8.66
N SER A 36 11.13 12.69 7.81
CA SER A 36 9.82 12.85 7.14
C SER A 36 9.48 11.66 6.24
N HIS A 37 10.46 11.09 5.53
CA HIS A 37 10.25 9.89 4.71
C HIS A 37 9.93 8.66 5.55
N PHE A 38 10.57 8.50 6.71
CA PHE A 38 10.27 7.42 7.64
C PHE A 38 8.84 7.54 8.19
N GLU A 39 8.43 8.73 8.65
CA GLU A 39 7.06 8.97 9.15
C GLU A 39 6.00 8.71 8.06
N TYR A 40 6.28 9.14 6.83
CA TYR A 40 5.40 8.88 5.69
C TYR A 40 5.33 7.38 5.38
N LEU A 41 6.45 6.66 5.42
CA LEU A 41 6.49 5.22 5.22
C LEU A 41 5.69 4.47 6.30
N VAL A 42 5.78 4.88 7.56
CA VAL A 42 4.95 4.33 8.65
C VAL A 42 3.46 4.55 8.36
N SER A 43 3.09 5.74 7.93
CA SER A 43 1.70 6.09 7.58
C SER A 43 1.17 5.27 6.41
N LEU A 44 1.98 5.07 5.37
CA LEU A 44 1.62 4.23 4.22
C LEU A 44 1.42 2.77 4.61
N ASN A 45 2.25 2.22 5.51
CA ASN A 45 2.09 0.86 6.01
C ASN A 45 0.78 0.67 6.80
N HIS A 46 0.44 1.62 7.67
CA HIS A 46 -0.85 1.60 8.36
C HIS A 46 -2.02 1.68 7.37
N LEU A 47 -1.91 2.50 6.33
CA LEU A 47 -2.92 2.61 5.29
C LEU A 47 -3.05 1.29 4.51
N LEU A 48 -1.94 0.68 4.08
CA LEU A 48 -1.97 -0.59 3.36
C LEU A 48 -2.65 -1.67 4.20
N HIS A 49 -2.27 -1.81 5.47
CA HIS A 49 -2.89 -2.78 6.38
C HIS A 49 -4.41 -2.57 6.50
N TYR A 50 -4.84 -1.31 6.67
CA TYR A 50 -6.26 -0.99 6.70
C TYR A 50 -6.97 -1.36 5.39
N LEU A 51 -6.37 -1.06 4.24
CA LEU A 51 -6.94 -1.37 2.93
C LEU A 51 -7.01 -2.87 2.67
N GLU A 52 -6.05 -3.67 3.13
CA GLU A 52 -6.10 -5.13 3.07
C GLU A 52 -7.28 -5.70 3.85
N GLU A 53 -7.55 -5.18 5.06
CA GLU A 53 -8.69 -5.59 5.87
C GLU A 53 -10.03 -5.16 5.26
N GLU A 54 -10.12 -3.98 4.63
CA GLU A 54 -11.30 -3.57 3.88
C GLU A 54 -11.48 -4.41 2.59
N TYR A 55 -10.39 -4.73 1.89
CA TYR A 55 -10.42 -5.56 0.68
C TYR A 55 -10.95 -6.96 0.96
N LYS A 56 -10.54 -7.59 2.07
CA LYS A 56 -11.05 -8.91 2.48
C LYS A 56 -12.57 -8.96 2.60
N LYS A 57 -13.24 -7.84 2.91
CA LYS A 57 -14.71 -7.77 3.01
C LYS A 57 -15.40 -7.83 1.65
N ILE A 58 -14.71 -7.40 0.59
CA ILE A 58 -15.23 -7.30 -0.78
C ILE A 58 -14.57 -8.29 -1.74
N GLU A 59 -13.59 -9.09 -1.27
CA GLU A 59 -12.78 -10.01 -2.07
C GLU A 59 -13.62 -10.94 -2.97
N ALA A 60 -14.71 -11.48 -2.41
CA ALA A 60 -15.63 -12.36 -3.13
C ALA A 60 -16.38 -11.65 -4.27
N GLU A 61 -16.67 -10.36 -4.12
CA GLU A 61 -17.33 -9.53 -5.14
C GLU A 61 -16.36 -9.13 -6.26
N VAL A 62 -15.12 -8.81 -5.88
CA VAL A 62 -14.05 -8.45 -6.82
C VAL A 62 -13.55 -9.67 -7.60
N GLY A 63 -13.64 -10.87 -7.01
CA GLY A 63 -13.24 -12.12 -7.67
C GLY A 63 -11.73 -12.32 -7.79
N MET A 64 -10.95 -11.57 -7.01
CA MET A 64 -9.48 -11.63 -6.99
C MET A 64 -8.97 -11.78 -5.55
N PRO A 65 -8.40 -12.93 -5.18
CA PRO A 65 -7.81 -13.13 -3.86
C PRO A 65 -6.68 -12.13 -3.57
N LEU A 66 -6.63 -11.63 -2.33
CA LEU A 66 -5.63 -10.68 -1.87
C LEU A 66 -4.19 -11.21 -2.03
N ASN A 67 -3.97 -12.50 -1.83
CA ASN A 67 -2.65 -13.13 -1.98
C ASN A 67 -2.14 -13.20 -3.43
N LEU A 68 -2.99 -12.92 -4.42
CA LEU A 68 -2.59 -12.78 -5.82
C LEU A 68 -2.19 -11.34 -6.17
N LEU A 69 -2.54 -10.37 -5.32
CA LEU A 69 -1.99 -9.03 -5.40
C LEU A 69 -0.56 -9.11 -4.88
N ALA A 70 0.42 -8.78 -5.72
CA ALA A 70 1.84 -8.81 -5.39
C ALA A 70 2.19 -7.63 -4.46
N LEU A 71 1.61 -7.63 -3.26
CA LEU A 71 1.82 -6.65 -2.22
C LEU A 71 3.04 -7.10 -1.42
N GLU A 72 4.14 -6.36 -1.51
CA GLU A 72 5.26 -6.61 -0.60
C GLU A 72 4.88 -6.12 0.79
N SER A 73 4.76 -7.06 1.73
CA SER A 73 4.63 -6.76 3.15
C SER A 73 5.95 -6.24 3.68
N ALA A 74 5.85 -5.16 4.46
CA ALA A 74 6.95 -4.43 5.05
C ALA A 74 7.92 -5.28 5.87
#